data_AF-A0A0M2T1Z9-F1
#
_entry.id   AF-A0A0M2T1Z9-F1
#
_cell.length_a   1.000
_cell.length_b   1.000
_cell.length_c   1.000
_cell.angle_alpha   90.00
_cell.angle_beta   90.00
_cell.angle_gamma   90.00
#
_symmetry.space_group_name_H-M   'P 1'
#
loop_
_entity.id
_entity.type
_entity.pdbx_description
1 polymer ?
#
loop_
_entity_poly.entity_id
_entity_poly.type
_entity_poly.pdbx_seq_one_letter_code
_entity_poly.pdbx_strand_id
1 'polypeptide(L)'
;MKKKTPFILSMTALALGFGVLNPTVFAESKAKLAHLVMEHEMKIAALEEAQQTSGNGKSEEAVSEDILNALYREVEITLPRYTEFWNEEIDDMDKINVTKFDVLDSNGEVKILIYLEGVYGWKQDERGIFEPGRYLAYNFINAMNITAEMYGVEVNYEFYQNGERVSAVNLIP
;
A
#
# COMPACT_ATOMS: atom_id res chain seq x y z
N MET A 1 -55.76 -19.48 35.33
CA MET A 1 -54.68 -18.99 34.45
C MET A 1 -54.85 -19.58 33.06
N LYS A 2 -55.30 -18.80 32.06
CA LYS A 2 -55.29 -19.12 30.60
C LYS A 2 -56.10 -18.05 29.85
N LYS A 3 -55.60 -16.81 29.78
CA LYS A 3 -56.18 -15.75 28.91
C LYS A 3 -55.15 -14.76 28.34
N LYS A 4 -53.83 -14.93 28.60
CA LYS A 4 -52.79 -13.98 28.14
C LYS A 4 -51.94 -14.49 26.98
N THR A 5 -52.00 -15.78 26.66
CA THR A 5 -51.17 -16.40 25.61
C THR A 5 -51.49 -15.95 24.18
N PRO A 6 -52.77 -15.80 23.75
CA PRO A 6 -53.04 -15.37 22.37
C PRO A 6 -52.67 -13.90 22.13
N PHE A 7 -52.77 -13.05 23.15
CA PHE A 7 -52.45 -11.63 23.07
C PHE A 7 -50.94 -11.37 22.89
N ILE A 8 -50.11 -12.17 23.57
CA ILE A 8 -48.64 -12.05 23.46
C ILE A 8 -48.17 -12.54 22.09
N LEU A 9 -48.70 -13.67 21.59
CA LEU A 9 -48.34 -14.19 20.26
C LEU A 9 -48.74 -13.22 19.13
N SER A 10 -49.91 -12.57 19.22
CA SER A 10 -50.32 -11.56 18.24
C SER A 10 -49.43 -10.31 18.26
N MET A 11 -48.94 -9.88 19.44
CA MET A 11 -48.03 -8.74 19.54
C MET A 11 -46.64 -9.05 18.97
N THR A 12 -46.12 -10.25 19.16
CA THR A 12 -44.82 -10.65 18.60
C THR A 12 -44.89 -10.80 17.07
N ALA A 13 -45.99 -11.33 16.53
CA ALA A 13 -46.21 -11.40 15.08
C ALA A 13 -46.36 -10.01 14.43
N LEU A 14 -47.03 -9.07 15.11
CA LEU A 14 -47.12 -7.68 14.66
C LEU A 14 -45.76 -6.96 14.71
N ALA A 15 -44.96 -7.19 15.75
CA ALA A 15 -43.63 -6.59 15.88
C ALA A 15 -42.65 -7.13 14.80
N LEU A 16 -42.67 -8.43 14.52
CA LEU A 16 -41.87 -9.03 13.46
C LEU A 16 -42.38 -8.62 12.06
N GLY A 17 -43.70 -8.50 11.88
CA GLY A 17 -44.31 -7.99 10.65
C GLY A 17 -43.93 -6.54 10.34
N PHE A 18 -43.97 -5.65 11.34
CA PHE A 18 -43.53 -4.26 11.19
C PHE A 18 -42.02 -4.12 10.95
N GLY A 19 -41.20 -5.02 11.52
CA GLY A 19 -39.75 -5.03 11.30
C GLY A 19 -39.32 -5.52 9.92
N VAL A 20 -40.06 -6.47 9.33
CA VAL A 20 -39.70 -7.08 8.03
C VAL A 20 -40.42 -6.44 6.85
N LEU A 21 -41.63 -5.90 7.02
CA LEU A 21 -42.45 -5.34 5.93
C LEU A 21 -42.40 -3.80 5.82
N ASN A 22 -41.67 -3.11 6.69
CA ASN A 22 -41.51 -1.66 6.60
C ASN A 22 -40.15 -1.31 5.97
N PRO A 23 -40.07 -1.10 4.64
CA PRO A 23 -38.81 -0.85 3.95
C PRO A 23 -38.09 0.38 4.49
N THR A 24 -38.81 1.30 5.13
CA THR A 24 -38.29 2.51 5.77
C THR A 24 -37.45 2.21 7.02
N VAL A 25 -37.82 1.22 7.84
CA VAL A 25 -37.08 0.85 9.07
C VAL A 25 -35.82 0.06 8.71
N PHE A 26 -35.90 -0.79 7.69
CA PHE A 26 -34.73 -1.50 7.16
C PHE A 26 -33.79 -0.56 6.40
N ALA A 27 -34.31 0.44 5.69
CA ALA A 27 -33.51 1.49 5.05
C ALA A 27 -32.86 2.42 6.08
N GLU A 28 -33.55 2.83 7.15
CA GLU A 28 -32.95 3.58 8.25
C GLU A 28 -31.89 2.76 8.99
N SER A 29 -32.14 1.47 9.24
CA SER A 29 -31.16 0.55 9.82
C SER A 29 -29.93 0.42 8.94
N LYS A 30 -30.10 0.22 7.62
CA LYS A 30 -29.00 0.18 6.65
C LYS A 30 -28.28 1.52 6.51
N ALA A 31 -28.98 2.64 6.57
CA ALA A 31 -28.39 3.97 6.52
C ALA A 31 -27.61 4.30 7.80
N LYS A 32 -28.13 3.91 8.96
CA LYS A 32 -27.42 4.04 10.25
C LYS A 32 -26.22 3.10 10.32
N LEU A 33 -26.33 1.87 9.82
CA LEU A 33 -25.20 0.94 9.70
C LEU A 33 -24.17 1.44 8.69
N ALA A 34 -24.58 1.94 7.53
CA ALA A 34 -23.68 2.53 6.54
C ALA A 34 -23.00 3.78 7.11
N HIS A 35 -23.72 4.62 7.86
CA HIS A 35 -23.15 5.77 8.56
C HIS A 35 -22.18 5.34 9.67
N LEU A 36 -22.49 4.29 10.44
CA LEU A 36 -21.60 3.73 11.47
C LEU A 36 -20.36 3.06 10.86
N VAL A 37 -20.51 2.37 9.72
CA VAL A 37 -19.41 1.78 8.96
C VAL A 37 -18.55 2.89 8.36
N MET A 38 -19.14 3.94 7.78
CA MET A 38 -18.41 5.09 7.26
C MET A 38 -17.73 5.89 8.38
N GLU A 39 -18.36 6.04 9.54
CA GLU A 39 -17.75 6.66 10.72
C GLU A 39 -16.63 5.79 11.29
N HIS A 40 -16.75 4.46 11.26
CA HIS A 40 -15.69 3.55 11.64
C HIS A 40 -14.57 3.48 10.59
N GLU A 41 -14.85 3.55 9.30
CA GLU A 41 -13.87 3.65 8.22
C GLU A 41 -13.11 4.97 8.30
N MET A 42 -13.80 6.09 8.59
CA MET A 42 -13.13 7.37 8.85
C MET A 42 -12.32 7.35 10.14
N LYS A 43 -12.79 6.70 11.21
CA LYS A 43 -12.02 6.54 12.45
C LYS A 43 -10.84 5.59 12.27
N ILE A 44 -10.96 4.55 11.44
CA ILE A 44 -9.86 3.65 11.08
C ILE A 44 -8.87 4.39 10.20
N ALA A 45 -9.31 5.14 9.18
CA ALA A 45 -8.42 5.98 8.36
C ALA A 45 -7.70 7.04 9.20
N ALA A 46 -8.40 7.68 10.15
CA ALA A 46 -7.80 8.63 11.08
C ALA A 46 -6.88 7.95 12.11
N LEU A 47 -7.14 6.70 12.49
CA LEU A 47 -6.26 5.91 13.36
C LEU A 47 -5.05 5.33 12.60
N GLU A 48 -5.18 5.05 11.31
CA GLU A 48 -4.08 4.70 10.39
C GLU A 48 -3.20 5.93 10.11
N GLU A 49 -3.79 7.12 9.89
CA GLU A 49 -3.06 8.40 9.88
C GLU A 49 -2.40 8.71 11.23
N ALA A 50 -3.08 8.43 12.36
CA ALA A 50 -2.52 8.62 13.69
C ALA A 50 -1.40 7.62 14.04
N GLN A 51 -1.45 6.39 13.53
CA GLN A 51 -0.36 5.42 13.66
C GLN A 51 0.81 5.73 12.73
N GLN A 52 0.58 6.35 11.57
CA GLN A 52 1.65 6.91 10.74
C GLN A 52 2.31 8.14 11.39
N THR A 53 1.58 8.92 12.19
CA THR A 53 2.12 10.13 12.85
C THR A 53 2.69 9.91 14.26
N SER A 54 2.67 8.70 14.81
CA SER A 54 3.19 8.43 16.18
C SER A 54 4.45 7.55 16.25
N GLY A 55 5.08 7.27 15.11
CA GLY A 55 6.36 6.55 15.03
C GLY A 55 7.48 7.43 14.50
N ASN A 56 8.22 8.07 15.40
CA ASN A 56 9.41 8.92 15.18
C ASN A 56 9.15 10.31 14.58
N GLY A 57 9.53 11.34 15.33
CA GLY A 57 9.45 12.74 14.94
C GLY A 57 10.24 13.04 13.66
N LYS A 58 9.55 12.95 12.53
CA LYS A 58 9.96 13.57 11.28
C LYS A 58 9.35 14.97 11.23
N SER A 59 10.17 15.92 10.82
CA SER A 59 9.75 17.28 10.54
C SER A 59 8.61 17.25 9.51
N GLU A 60 7.49 17.93 9.78
CA GLU A 60 6.43 18.19 8.79
C GLU A 60 6.87 19.16 7.68
N GLU A 61 8.14 19.61 7.70
CA GLU A 61 8.68 20.47 6.66
C GLU A 61 8.97 19.66 5.39
N ALA A 62 8.46 20.18 4.26
CA ALA A 62 8.77 19.65 2.93
C ALA A 62 10.29 19.55 2.72
N VAL A 63 10.71 18.48 2.06
CA VAL A 63 12.11 18.28 1.69
C VAL A 63 12.49 19.37 0.70
N SER A 64 13.69 19.93 0.85
CA SER A 64 14.13 21.00 -0.05
C SER A 64 14.20 20.52 -1.50
N GLU A 65 13.87 21.42 -2.44
CA GLU A 65 13.88 21.13 -3.87
C GLU A 65 15.27 20.65 -4.35
N ASP A 66 16.35 21.16 -3.75
CA ASP A 66 17.72 20.74 -4.03
C ASP A 66 17.95 19.26 -3.68
N ILE A 67 17.42 18.78 -2.54
CA ILE A 67 17.54 17.37 -2.13
C ILE A 67 16.70 16.48 -3.05
N LEU A 68 15.46 16.89 -3.38
CA LEU A 68 14.61 16.15 -4.31
C LEU A 68 15.26 16.00 -5.69
N ASN A 69 15.84 17.09 -6.21
CA ASN A 69 16.57 17.07 -7.47
C ASN A 69 17.83 16.21 -7.42
N ALA A 70 18.54 16.19 -6.28
CA ALA A 70 19.70 15.33 -6.09
C ALA A 70 19.31 13.85 -6.08
N LEU A 71 18.24 13.49 -5.36
CA LEU A 71 17.71 12.13 -5.33
C LEU A 71 17.21 11.71 -6.72
N TYR A 72 16.50 12.58 -7.43
CA TYR A 72 16.07 12.32 -8.81
C TYR A 72 17.24 11.95 -9.72
N ARG A 73 18.31 12.76 -9.71
CA ARG A 73 19.53 12.48 -10.49
C ARG A 73 20.21 11.19 -10.08
N GLU A 74 20.22 10.88 -8.78
CA GLU A 74 20.78 9.62 -8.31
C GLU A 74 19.97 8.43 -8.84
N VAL A 75 18.63 8.51 -8.86
CA VAL A 75 17.79 7.47 -9.48
C VAL A 75 18.13 7.29 -10.96
N GLU A 76 18.29 8.37 -11.72
CA GLU A 76 18.67 8.31 -13.15
C GLU A 76 19.98 7.58 -13.38
N ILE A 77 20.95 7.75 -12.48
CA ILE A 77 22.28 7.15 -12.58
C ILE A 77 22.29 5.70 -12.11
N THR A 78 21.55 5.41 -11.04
CA THR A 78 21.67 4.16 -10.29
C THR A 78 20.69 3.10 -10.77
N LEU A 79 19.46 3.46 -11.12
CA LEU A 79 18.45 2.50 -11.57
C LEU A 79 18.90 1.68 -12.80
N PRO A 80 19.49 2.26 -13.86
CA PRO A 80 19.91 1.49 -15.04
C PRO A 80 20.92 0.37 -14.72
N ARG A 81 21.74 0.54 -13.68
CA ARG A 81 22.79 -0.42 -13.30
C ARG A 81 22.25 -1.75 -12.78
N TYR A 82 21.00 -1.75 -12.32
CA TYR A 82 20.36 -2.94 -11.74
C TYR A 82 19.25 -3.50 -12.63
N THR A 83 19.12 -3.00 -13.86
CA THR A 83 18.13 -3.50 -14.84
C THR A 83 18.59 -4.76 -15.55
N GLU A 84 19.90 -5.02 -15.60
CA GLU A 84 20.45 -6.19 -16.28
C GLU A 84 20.72 -7.30 -15.26
N PHE A 85 20.28 -8.52 -15.59
CA PHE A 85 20.44 -9.69 -14.73
C PHE A 85 20.75 -10.92 -15.57
N TRP A 86 21.46 -11.88 -14.96
CA TRP A 86 21.71 -13.16 -15.59
C TRP A 86 20.48 -14.05 -15.47
N ASN A 87 19.94 -14.51 -16.60
CA ASN A 87 18.80 -15.41 -16.65
C ASN A 87 19.29 -16.85 -16.88
N GLU A 88 19.28 -17.67 -15.81
CA GLU A 88 19.72 -19.07 -15.86
C GLU A 88 18.87 -19.94 -16.80
N GLU A 89 17.61 -19.59 -17.06
CA GLU A 89 16.72 -20.40 -17.90
C GLU A 89 17.09 -20.32 -19.39
N ILE A 90 17.58 -19.17 -19.83
CA ILE A 90 17.95 -18.90 -21.23
C ILE A 90 19.47 -18.77 -21.45
N ASP A 91 20.26 -18.88 -20.38
CA ASP A 91 21.74 -18.78 -20.40
C ASP A 91 22.24 -17.47 -21.04
N ASP A 92 21.56 -16.35 -20.76
CA ASP A 92 21.87 -15.03 -21.33
C ASP A 92 21.57 -13.89 -20.33
N MET A 93 22.07 -12.70 -20.65
CA MET A 93 21.71 -11.46 -19.96
C MET A 93 20.34 -10.99 -20.44
N ASP A 94 19.40 -10.91 -19.50
CA ASP A 94 18.08 -10.33 -19.75
C ASP A 94 17.97 -8.97 -19.05
N LYS A 95 17.03 -8.15 -19.52
CA LYS A 95 16.86 -6.77 -19.09
C LYS A 95 15.45 -6.51 -18.60
N ILE A 96 15.36 -5.98 -17.39
CA ILE A 96 14.13 -5.44 -16.83
C ILE A 96 13.76 -4.15 -17.57
N ASN A 97 12.58 -4.14 -18.16
CA ASN A 97 12.04 -2.98 -18.85
C ASN A 97 11.42 -2.01 -17.84
N VAL A 98 12.23 -1.05 -17.40
CA VAL A 98 11.77 0.11 -16.63
C VAL A 98 11.20 1.15 -17.60
N THR A 99 9.92 1.48 -17.46
CA THR A 99 9.25 2.44 -18.35
C THR A 99 9.34 3.87 -17.84
N LYS A 100 9.27 4.06 -16.52
CA LYS A 100 9.43 5.36 -15.87
C LYS A 100 9.76 5.21 -14.39
N PHE A 101 10.18 6.31 -13.78
CA PHE A 101 10.25 6.46 -12.33
C PHE A 101 9.76 7.86 -11.94
N ASP A 102 9.32 8.01 -10.70
CA ASP A 102 8.91 9.28 -10.12
C ASP A 102 9.55 9.44 -8.72
N VAL A 103 9.91 10.66 -8.34
CA VAL A 103 10.38 11.02 -7.00
C VAL A 103 9.45 12.09 -6.44
N LEU A 104 8.78 11.78 -5.35
CA LEU A 104 7.72 12.59 -4.76
C LEU A 104 8.05 12.93 -3.32
N ASP A 105 7.67 14.12 -2.86
CA ASP A 105 7.61 14.46 -1.45
C ASP A 105 6.14 14.42 -0.99
N SER A 106 5.89 13.71 0.10
CA SER A 106 4.59 13.65 0.75
C SER A 106 4.78 13.92 2.24
N ASN A 107 4.63 15.19 2.63
CA ASN A 107 4.71 15.65 4.02
C ASN A 107 6.06 15.35 4.70
N GLY A 108 7.18 15.59 4.00
CA GLY A 108 8.53 15.36 4.55
C GLY A 108 9.03 13.93 4.36
N GLU A 109 8.21 13.04 3.78
CA GLU A 109 8.62 11.70 3.37
C GLU A 109 8.83 11.64 1.87
N VAL A 110 10.05 11.30 1.45
CA VAL A 110 10.33 11.09 0.04
C VAL A 110 9.84 9.70 -0.37
N LYS A 111 9.19 9.62 -1.52
CA LYS A 111 8.75 8.37 -2.13
C LYS A 111 9.33 8.23 -3.53
N ILE A 112 9.99 7.11 -3.79
CA ILE A 112 10.50 6.76 -5.11
C ILE A 112 9.62 5.65 -5.69
N LEU A 113 8.99 5.96 -6.83
CA LEU A 113 8.11 5.05 -7.57
C LEU A 113 8.86 4.53 -8.79
N ILE A 114 8.88 3.21 -9.00
CA ILE A 114 9.49 2.57 -10.17
C ILE A 114 8.45 1.77 -10.93
N TYR A 115 8.37 1.98 -12.24
CA TYR A 115 7.36 1.35 -13.11
C TYR A 115 8.04 0.44 -14.12
N LEU A 116 7.58 -0.81 -14.15
CA LEU A 116 8.13 -1.90 -14.95
C LEU A 116 7.04 -2.47 -15.86
N GLU A 117 7.44 -2.89 -17.06
CA GLU A 117 6.63 -3.67 -17.98
C GLU A 117 7.25 -5.05 -18.21
N GLY A 118 6.44 -6.11 -18.11
CA GLY A 118 6.91 -7.49 -18.22
C GLY A 118 6.48 -8.36 -17.06
N VAL A 119 7.00 -9.58 -17.01
CA VAL A 119 6.68 -10.55 -15.95
C VAL A 119 7.98 -10.90 -15.24
N TYR A 120 8.21 -10.26 -14.09
CA TYR A 120 9.38 -10.51 -13.27
C TYR A 120 8.98 -11.20 -11.97
N GLY A 121 9.83 -12.11 -11.53
CA GLY A 121 9.70 -12.73 -10.22
C GLY A 121 10.17 -11.78 -9.11
N TRP A 122 9.60 -11.95 -7.91
CA TRP A 122 9.82 -11.09 -6.74
C TRP A 122 10.20 -11.87 -5.47
N LYS A 123 10.62 -13.12 -5.63
CA LYS A 123 11.02 -13.99 -4.52
C LYS A 123 12.53 -14.10 -4.43
N GLN A 124 12.97 -14.58 -3.27
CA GLN A 124 14.27 -15.20 -3.08
C GLN A 124 14.05 -16.70 -2.97
N ASP A 125 14.82 -17.50 -3.71
CA ASP A 125 14.74 -18.95 -3.60
C ASP A 125 15.47 -19.48 -2.35
N GLU A 126 15.37 -20.78 -2.09
CA GLU A 126 16.02 -21.43 -0.94
C GLU A 126 17.56 -21.39 -1.00
N ARG A 127 18.14 -21.12 -2.17
CA ARG A 127 19.58 -20.98 -2.40
C ARG A 127 20.05 -19.55 -2.17
N GLY A 128 19.13 -18.63 -1.89
CA GLY A 128 19.41 -17.22 -1.69
C GLY A 128 19.50 -16.41 -2.99
N ILE A 129 19.15 -17.00 -4.13
CA ILE A 129 19.16 -16.33 -5.45
C ILE A 129 17.89 -15.49 -5.57
N PHE A 130 18.05 -14.22 -5.94
CA PHE A 130 16.93 -13.32 -6.18
C PHE A 130 16.37 -13.51 -7.58
N GLU A 131 15.04 -13.65 -7.66
CA GLU A 131 14.34 -13.46 -8.92
C GLU A 131 14.52 -12.01 -9.43
N PRO A 132 14.36 -11.75 -10.74
CA PRO A 132 14.81 -10.50 -11.35
C PRO A 132 14.24 -9.21 -10.73
N GLY A 133 12.93 -9.17 -10.47
CA GLY A 133 12.29 -8.02 -9.84
C GLY A 133 12.81 -7.78 -8.42
N ARG A 134 13.04 -8.86 -7.67
CA ARG A 134 13.64 -8.80 -6.32
C ARG A 134 15.09 -8.34 -6.37
N TYR A 135 15.87 -8.80 -7.36
CA TYR A 135 17.26 -8.40 -7.56
C TYR A 135 17.36 -6.89 -7.79
N LEU A 136 16.56 -6.36 -8.73
CA LEU A 136 16.51 -4.92 -9.01
C LEU A 136 16.13 -4.14 -7.77
N ALA A 137 15.04 -4.51 -7.10
CA ALA A 137 14.56 -3.78 -5.93
C ALA A 137 15.57 -3.80 -4.79
N TYR A 138 16.12 -4.96 -4.45
CA TYR A 138 17.08 -5.09 -3.36
C TYR A 138 18.34 -4.23 -3.59
N ASN A 139 18.95 -4.34 -4.77
CA ASN A 139 20.19 -3.62 -5.05
C ASN A 139 19.95 -2.11 -5.21
N PHE A 140 18.85 -1.72 -5.86
CA PHE A 140 18.48 -0.31 -6.00
C PHE A 140 18.19 0.35 -4.66
N ILE A 141 17.37 -0.28 -3.81
CA ILE A 141 17.03 0.26 -2.47
C ILE A 141 18.30 0.43 -1.63
N ASN A 142 19.19 -0.57 -1.62
CA ASN A 142 20.42 -0.49 -0.86
C ASN A 142 21.32 0.66 -1.33
N ALA A 143 21.44 0.88 -2.64
CA ALA A 143 22.20 2.00 -3.18
C ALA A 143 21.56 3.35 -2.83
N MET A 144 20.24 3.47 -2.99
CA MET A 144 19.53 4.72 -2.72
C MET A 144 19.48 5.07 -1.23
N ASN A 145 19.41 4.08 -0.34
CA ASN A 145 19.44 4.31 1.10
C ASN A 145 20.75 4.96 1.56
N ILE A 146 21.88 4.62 0.94
CA ILE A 146 23.17 5.28 1.23
C ILE A 146 23.08 6.77 0.89
N THR A 147 22.54 7.10 -0.28
CA THR A 147 22.36 8.50 -0.71
C THR A 147 21.35 9.24 0.18
N ALA A 148 20.23 8.60 0.51
CA ALA A 148 19.20 9.18 1.38
C ALA A 148 19.76 9.51 2.78
N GLU A 149 20.56 8.60 3.35
CA GLU A 149 21.23 8.80 4.64
C GLU A 149 22.19 10.00 4.60
N MET A 150 22.92 10.22 3.50
CA MET A 150 23.79 11.38 3.34
C MET A 150 23.03 12.72 3.37
N TYR A 151 21.78 12.74 2.92
CA TYR A 151 20.91 13.91 2.95
C TYR A 151 20.04 13.97 4.21
N GLY A 152 20.10 12.97 5.10
CA GLY A 152 19.31 12.91 6.32
C GLY A 152 17.81 12.77 6.07
N VAL A 153 17.42 12.17 4.95
CA VAL A 153 16.02 11.96 4.57
C VAL A 153 15.66 10.48 4.57
N GLU A 154 14.43 10.16 4.93
CA GLU A 154 13.90 8.80 4.81
C GLU A 154 13.18 8.65 3.46
N VAL A 155 13.46 7.54 2.78
CA VAL A 155 12.90 7.24 1.47
C VAL A 155 12.06 5.98 1.53
N ASN A 156 10.83 6.10 1.06
CA ASN A 156 9.92 5.00 0.82
C ASN A 156 10.00 4.56 -0.65
N TYR A 157 9.93 3.25 -0.90
CA TYR A 157 10.05 2.70 -2.25
C TYR A 157 8.78 1.96 -2.64
N GLU A 158 8.30 2.19 -3.86
CA GLU A 158 7.19 1.44 -4.43
C GLU A 158 7.52 0.98 -5.85
N PHE A 159 7.27 -0.30 -6.12
CA PHE A 159 7.46 -0.91 -7.43
C PHE A 159 6.11 -1.24 -8.02
N TYR A 160 5.94 -0.93 -9.30
CA TYR A 160 4.74 -1.20 -10.07
C TYR A 160 5.12 -2.06 -11.27
N GLN A 161 4.44 -3.20 -11.45
CA GLN A 161 4.62 -4.08 -12.59
C GLN A 161 3.31 -4.12 -13.39
N ASN A 162 3.36 -3.76 -14.67
CA ASN A 162 2.19 -3.68 -15.55
C ASN A 162 1.05 -2.83 -14.95
N GLY A 163 1.41 -1.76 -14.23
CA GLY A 163 0.46 -0.85 -13.58
C GLY A 163 -0.03 -1.28 -12.20
N GLU A 164 0.31 -2.49 -11.73
CA GLU A 164 -0.07 -2.97 -10.40
C GLU A 164 1.06 -2.82 -9.39
N ARG A 165 0.75 -2.36 -8.18
CA ARG A 165 1.73 -2.25 -7.10
C ARG A 165 2.17 -3.63 -6.64
N VAL A 166 3.47 -3.86 -6.60
CA VAL A 166 4.08 -5.06 -6.04
C VAL A 166 4.00 -4.97 -4.51
N SER A 167 3.41 -5.99 -3.88
CA SER A 167 3.18 -5.97 -2.42
C SER A 167 4.49 -5.97 -1.61
N ALA A 168 4.50 -5.29 -0.46
CA ALA A 168 5.66 -5.18 0.43
C ALA A 168 6.16 -6.53 0.99
N VAL A 169 5.29 -7.53 1.07
CA VAL A 169 5.68 -8.92 1.43
C VAL A 169 6.72 -9.48 0.45
N ASN A 170 6.71 -9.00 -0.79
CA ASN A 170 7.66 -9.39 -1.82
C ASN A 170 8.95 -8.56 -1.80
N LEU A 171 9.13 -7.61 -0.86
CA LEU A 171 10.28 -6.70 -0.81
C LEU A 171 11.11 -6.79 0.48
N ILE A 172 10.55 -7.35 1.57
CA ILE A 172 11.25 -7.56 2.86
C ILE A 172 11.88 -8.97 2.88
N PRO A 173 13.10 -9.17 3.41
CA PRO A 173 13.69 -10.50 3.62
C PRO A 173 12.91 -11.36 4.63
#